data_AF-A0A1E4EQY2-F1
#
_entry.id   AF-A0A1E4EQY2-F1
#
_cell.length_a   1.000
_cell.length_b   1.000
_cell.length_c   1.000
_cell.angle_alpha   90.00
_cell.angle_beta   90.00
_cell.angle_gamma   90.00
#
_symmetry.space_group_name_H-M   'P 1'
#
loop_
_entity.id
_entity.type
_entity.pdbx_description
1 polymer ?
#
loop_
_entity_poly.entity_id
_entity_poly.type
_entity_poly.pdbx_seq_one_letter_code
_entity_poly.pdbx_strand_id
1 'polypeptide(L)'
;MKKLLMFVCLSGFAGFPSTAVAAPVVVGLADGLAGNRFPWSTTGGMRWQQVFSAAELTGFVGQNLDQIAYQTVQGATGYTISSLVISVSTSNNAPGSLSSIFANNIGSDNTVVFNQANVTVGANSSSGGFDFALPFTTPFLYTGGDLLIDVLAGGSSSAATFFRANGSAVTTERVYSSQGSPGDAGGTATSNGTLVTQLNFTAAGAPELHPGGAVLPLTFAALSCLIFSRRRRISY
;
A
#
# COMPACT_ATOMS: atom_id res chain seq x y z
N MET A 1 -60.72 12.19 31.64
CA MET A 1 -59.27 12.46 31.63
C MET A 1 -58.59 11.40 30.76
N LYS A 2 -58.25 11.73 29.51
CA LYS A 2 -57.65 10.79 28.54
C LYS A 2 -56.12 10.87 28.66
N LYS A 3 -55.46 9.75 29.00
CA LYS A 3 -53.99 9.62 28.97
C LYS A 3 -53.56 9.41 27.51
N LEU A 4 -52.83 10.37 26.96
CA LEU A 4 -52.19 10.28 25.65
C LEU A 4 -50.84 9.58 25.84
N LEU A 5 -50.70 8.37 25.30
CA LEU A 5 -49.45 7.61 25.31
C LEU A 5 -48.63 8.04 24.09
N MET A 6 -47.55 8.77 24.30
CA MET A 6 -46.63 9.22 23.25
C MET A 6 -45.64 8.09 22.94
N PHE A 7 -45.73 7.51 21.74
CA PHE A 7 -44.77 6.53 21.24
C PHE A 7 -43.61 7.30 20.60
N VAL A 8 -42.46 7.36 21.28
CA VAL A 8 -41.21 7.89 20.73
C VAL A 8 -40.63 6.83 19.79
N CYS A 9 -40.61 7.14 18.49
CA CYS A 9 -39.97 6.29 17.48
C CYS A 9 -38.46 6.57 17.51
N LEU A 10 -37.70 5.70 18.17
CA LEU A 10 -36.24 5.77 18.22
C LEU A 10 -35.70 5.25 16.87
N SER A 11 -35.53 6.14 15.89
CA SER A 11 -34.83 5.81 14.65
C SER A 11 -33.35 5.62 14.96
N GLY A 12 -32.90 4.36 14.98
CA GLY A 12 -31.49 4.01 15.12
C GLY A 12 -30.69 4.64 13.98
N PHE A 13 -29.77 5.52 14.33
CA PHE A 13 -28.74 5.99 13.41
C PHE A 13 -27.80 4.82 13.17
N ALA A 14 -27.93 4.15 12.03
CA ALA A 14 -26.93 3.18 11.59
C ALA A 14 -25.63 3.97 11.36
N GLY A 15 -24.69 3.87 12.30
CA GLY A 15 -23.36 4.43 12.12
C GLY A 15 -22.76 3.82 10.85
N PHE A 16 -22.41 4.67 9.89
CA PHE A 16 -21.57 4.22 8.78
C PHE A 16 -20.30 3.62 9.40
N PRO A 17 -19.87 2.41 8.98
CA PRO A 17 -18.58 1.91 9.41
C PRO A 17 -17.53 2.91 8.95
N SER A 18 -16.90 3.59 9.92
CA SER A 18 -15.65 4.30 9.69
C SER A 18 -14.65 3.23 9.28
N THR A 19 -14.33 3.15 7.98
CA THR A 19 -13.18 2.38 7.51
C THR A 19 -11.96 2.91 8.25
N ALA A 20 -11.47 2.15 9.22
CA ALA A 20 -10.22 2.47 9.89
C ALA A 20 -9.14 2.52 8.80
N VAL A 21 -8.56 3.70 8.60
CA VAL A 21 -7.36 3.83 7.76
C VAL A 21 -6.29 3.01 8.45
N ALA A 22 -5.77 1.97 7.78
CA ALA A 22 -4.69 1.21 8.36
C ALA A 22 -3.48 2.13 8.52
N ALA A 23 -2.89 2.12 9.71
CA ALA A 23 -1.71 2.93 9.97
C ALA A 23 -0.55 2.47 9.06
N PRO A 24 0.34 3.38 8.65
CA PRO A 24 1.55 3.02 7.92
C PRO A 24 2.32 1.91 8.64
N VAL A 25 2.81 0.92 7.90
CA VAL A 25 3.71 -0.12 8.42
C VAL A 25 5.13 0.17 7.99
N VAL A 26 6.08 -0.01 8.89
CA VAL A 26 7.50 0.07 8.58
C VAL A 26 8.06 -1.35 8.52
N VAL A 27 8.60 -1.71 7.36
CA VAL A 27 9.09 -3.06 7.06
C VAL A 27 10.59 -3.06 6.79
N GLY A 28 11.21 -4.24 6.93
CA GLY A 28 12.65 -4.43 6.71
C GLY A 28 13.52 -3.89 7.86
N LEU A 29 12.94 -3.75 9.05
CA LEU A 29 13.68 -3.39 10.28
C LEU A 29 14.58 -4.56 10.72
N ALA A 30 15.80 -4.29 11.15
CA ALA A 30 16.59 -5.19 12.01
C ALA A 30 17.65 -4.40 12.80
N ASP A 31 18.50 -5.15 13.50
CA ASP A 31 19.50 -4.64 14.42
C ASP A 31 20.63 -3.90 13.70
N GLY A 32 20.85 -2.64 14.08
CA GLY A 32 21.92 -1.79 13.56
C GLY A 32 21.47 -0.88 12.42
N LEU A 33 21.88 0.39 12.50
CA LEU A 33 21.61 1.38 11.47
C LEU A 33 22.69 1.29 10.38
N ALA A 34 22.30 0.87 9.18
CA ALA A 34 23.10 1.06 7.97
C ALA A 34 22.51 2.18 7.11
N GLY A 35 23.35 2.79 6.28
CA GLY A 35 22.94 3.68 5.22
C GLY A 35 23.11 2.99 3.87
N ASN A 36 22.10 3.05 3.00
CA ASN A 36 22.24 2.67 1.60
C ASN A 36 21.75 3.80 0.70
N ARG A 37 22.55 4.14 -0.30
CA ARG A 37 22.24 5.19 -1.27
C ARG A 37 21.43 4.68 -2.47
N PHE A 38 21.42 3.38 -2.71
CA PHE A 38 20.70 2.78 -3.84
C PHE A 38 19.22 2.54 -3.52
N PRO A 39 18.30 2.71 -4.49
CA PRO A 39 18.54 3.17 -5.86
C PRO A 39 18.53 4.71 -6.05
N TRP A 40 18.24 5.46 -4.99
CA TRP A 40 17.83 6.87 -5.06
C TRP A 40 18.95 7.86 -5.37
N SER A 41 20.16 7.59 -4.90
CA SER A 41 21.34 8.46 -5.04
C SER A 41 22.43 7.73 -5.82
N THR A 42 22.27 7.72 -7.14
CA THR A 42 23.14 7.04 -8.10
C THR A 42 23.54 7.92 -9.28
N THR A 43 24.76 7.71 -9.80
CA THR A 43 25.23 8.31 -11.05
C THR A 43 24.75 7.44 -12.23
N GLY A 44 24.03 8.00 -13.20
CA GLY A 44 23.59 7.25 -14.38
C GLY A 44 22.44 6.26 -14.17
N GLY A 45 21.92 6.14 -12.94
CA GLY A 45 20.73 5.34 -12.63
C GLY A 45 21.03 3.87 -12.35
N MET A 46 19.99 3.10 -12.02
CA MET A 46 20.08 1.65 -11.83
C MET A 46 18.68 1.01 -11.78
N ARG A 47 18.65 -0.31 -11.92
CA ARG A 47 17.49 -1.13 -11.58
C ARG A 47 17.66 -1.75 -10.21
N TRP A 48 16.56 -1.81 -9.47
CA TRP A 48 16.52 -2.30 -8.11
C TRP A 48 15.22 -3.02 -7.84
N GLN A 49 15.30 -4.21 -7.28
CA GLN A 49 14.17 -4.91 -6.70
C GLN A 49 14.39 -5.13 -5.22
N GLN A 50 13.34 -5.03 -4.42
CA GLN A 50 13.35 -5.46 -3.04
C GLN A 50 12.06 -6.19 -2.71
N VAL A 51 12.19 -7.37 -2.11
CA VAL A 51 11.08 -8.18 -1.64
C VAL A 51 10.89 -8.00 -0.14
N PHE A 52 9.65 -7.99 0.32
CA PHE A 52 9.26 -7.97 1.73
C PHE A 52 8.40 -9.20 2.03
N SER A 53 8.66 -9.83 3.17
CA SER A 53 7.92 -11.03 3.58
C SER A 53 6.45 -10.72 3.88
N ALA A 54 5.56 -11.59 3.41
CA ALA A 54 4.13 -11.57 3.76
C ALA A 54 3.88 -11.60 5.28
N ALA A 55 4.84 -12.13 6.06
CA ALA A 55 4.76 -12.17 7.52
C ALA A 55 4.68 -10.75 8.13
N GLU A 56 5.30 -9.75 7.50
CA GLU A 56 5.23 -8.35 7.93
C GLU A 56 3.93 -7.65 7.46
N LEU A 57 3.15 -8.30 6.59
CA LEU A 57 2.04 -7.68 5.84
C LEU A 57 0.67 -8.32 6.08
N THR A 58 0.55 -9.26 7.01
CA THR A 58 -0.68 -10.06 7.23
C THR A 58 -1.94 -9.21 7.48
N GLY A 59 -1.81 -8.05 8.13
CA GLY A 59 -2.93 -7.14 8.42
C GLY A 59 -3.42 -6.29 7.25
N PHE A 60 -2.78 -6.36 6.08
CA PHE A 60 -3.02 -5.45 4.95
C PHE A 60 -3.64 -6.13 3.73
N VAL A 61 -3.93 -7.44 3.80
CA VAL A 61 -4.59 -8.16 2.71
C VAL A 61 -5.95 -7.53 2.39
N GLY A 62 -6.20 -7.26 1.11
CA GLY A 62 -7.41 -6.59 0.63
C GLY A 62 -7.37 -5.07 0.72
N GLN A 63 -6.22 -4.47 1.04
CA GLN A 63 -6.02 -3.03 1.07
C GLN A 63 -5.21 -2.54 -0.12
N ASN A 64 -5.33 -1.26 -0.45
CA ASN A 64 -4.55 -0.60 -1.47
C ASN A 64 -3.27 -0.03 -0.86
N LEU A 65 -2.11 -0.48 -1.33
CA LEU A 65 -0.85 0.22 -1.13
C LEU A 65 -0.83 1.45 -2.04
N ASP A 66 -0.74 2.65 -1.47
CA ASP A 66 -0.85 3.90 -2.23
C ASP A 66 0.33 4.86 -2.02
N GLN A 67 1.26 4.53 -1.13
CA GLN A 67 2.50 5.28 -0.96
C GLN A 67 3.58 4.39 -0.36
N ILE A 68 4.81 4.64 -0.80
CA ILE A 68 6.01 4.19 -0.10
C ILE A 68 6.84 5.39 0.34
N ALA A 69 7.54 5.26 1.45
CA ALA A 69 8.42 6.32 1.93
C ALA A 69 9.72 5.78 2.51
N TYR A 70 10.76 6.59 2.39
CA TYR A 70 12.11 6.33 2.89
C TYR A 70 12.56 7.46 3.82
N GLN A 71 13.48 7.14 4.72
CA GLN A 71 14.10 8.10 5.61
C GLN A 71 15.57 8.29 5.23
N THR A 72 16.00 9.53 4.99
CA THR A 72 17.42 9.84 4.88
C THR A 72 18.12 9.75 6.24
N VAL A 73 19.35 9.25 6.25
CA VAL A 73 20.20 9.12 7.45
C VAL A 73 21.52 9.87 7.32
N GLN A 74 21.93 10.20 6.09
CA GLN A 74 23.13 10.97 5.79
C GLN A 74 23.01 11.65 4.42
N GLY A 75 23.62 12.83 4.26
CA GLY A 75 23.63 13.59 3.01
C GLY A 75 22.49 14.59 2.92
N ALA A 76 22.42 15.31 1.79
CA ALA A 76 21.42 16.34 1.56
C ALA A 76 20.22 15.80 0.76
N THR A 77 19.03 16.32 1.04
CA THR A 77 17.84 16.20 0.19
C THR A 77 17.80 17.37 -0.82
N GLY A 78 16.76 17.43 -1.65
CA GLY A 78 16.56 18.47 -2.67
C GLY A 78 17.25 18.22 -4.01
N TYR A 79 17.97 17.11 -4.14
CA TYR A 79 18.52 16.67 -5.43
C TYR A 79 17.45 15.95 -6.26
N THR A 80 17.71 15.82 -7.56
CA THR A 80 16.74 15.33 -8.53
C THR A 80 17.18 13.97 -9.10
N ILE A 81 16.23 13.07 -9.27
CA ILE A 81 16.34 11.82 -10.04
C ILE A 81 15.71 12.06 -11.41
N SER A 82 16.46 11.86 -12.49
CA SER A 82 16.06 12.27 -13.84
C SER A 82 14.78 11.58 -14.33
N SER A 83 14.60 10.31 -13.98
CA SER A 83 13.41 9.49 -14.28
C SER A 83 13.20 8.45 -13.20
N LEU A 84 11.96 8.15 -12.87
CA LEU A 84 11.65 7.13 -11.88
C LEU A 84 10.38 6.38 -12.28
N VAL A 85 10.53 5.07 -12.48
CA VAL A 85 9.42 4.14 -12.66
C VAL A 85 9.46 3.14 -11.51
N ILE A 86 8.31 2.97 -10.84
CA ILE A 86 8.14 1.99 -9.78
C ILE A 86 6.97 1.11 -10.16
N SER A 87 7.22 -0.20 -10.11
CA SER A 87 6.19 -1.23 -10.21
C SER A 87 6.13 -2.02 -8.91
N VAL A 88 4.93 -2.47 -8.59
CA VAL A 88 4.67 -3.32 -7.43
C VAL A 88 3.94 -4.57 -7.90
N SER A 89 4.32 -5.71 -7.35
CA SER A 89 3.67 -7.00 -7.58
C SER A 89 3.75 -7.87 -6.31
N THR A 90 2.98 -8.95 -6.28
CA THR A 90 3.40 -10.11 -5.48
C THR A 90 4.72 -10.68 -6.03
N SER A 91 5.53 -11.30 -5.19
CA SER A 91 6.83 -11.85 -5.58
C SER A 91 6.70 -13.33 -5.92
N ASN A 92 7.36 -13.76 -7.00
CA ASN A 92 7.51 -15.20 -7.32
C ASN A 92 8.56 -15.88 -6.42
N ASN A 93 9.49 -15.11 -5.85
CA ASN A 93 10.56 -15.61 -5.00
C ASN A 93 10.54 -14.90 -3.65
N ALA A 94 10.70 -15.67 -2.57
CA ALA A 94 10.68 -15.17 -1.21
C ALA A 94 12.01 -14.49 -0.81
N PRO A 95 12.06 -13.70 0.28
CA PRO A 95 13.32 -13.26 0.85
C PRO A 95 14.30 -14.43 1.08
N GLY A 96 15.56 -14.25 0.68
CA GLY A 96 16.60 -15.28 0.72
C GLY A 96 16.61 -16.22 -0.50
N SER A 97 15.75 -15.96 -1.49
CA SER A 97 15.65 -16.76 -2.72
C SER A 97 15.43 -15.93 -3.99
N LEU A 98 15.64 -14.61 -3.94
CA LEU A 98 15.50 -13.77 -5.13
C LEU A 98 16.43 -14.25 -6.26
N SER A 99 15.89 -14.30 -7.48
CA SER A 99 16.68 -14.54 -8.68
C SER A 99 17.51 -13.30 -9.02
N SER A 100 18.75 -13.51 -9.45
CA SER A 100 19.57 -12.46 -10.05
C SER A 100 19.01 -11.94 -11.37
N ILE A 101 18.02 -12.61 -11.98
CA ILE A 101 17.30 -12.15 -13.16
C ILE A 101 16.02 -11.45 -12.71
N PHE A 102 15.91 -10.13 -12.91
CA PHE A 102 14.83 -9.32 -12.36
C PHE A 102 13.43 -9.81 -12.76
N ALA A 103 13.26 -10.23 -14.02
CA ALA A 103 11.97 -10.70 -14.53
C ALA A 103 11.45 -11.96 -13.82
N ASN A 104 12.34 -12.78 -13.27
CA ASN A 104 11.95 -14.02 -12.59
C ASN A 104 11.30 -13.76 -11.23
N ASN A 105 11.49 -12.58 -10.63
CA ASN A 105 10.94 -12.23 -9.32
C ASN A 105 9.53 -11.64 -9.41
N ILE A 106 9.17 -11.09 -10.57
CA ILE A 106 7.94 -10.30 -10.76
C ILE A 106 6.72 -11.21 -10.86
N GLY A 107 5.73 -10.98 -10.01
CA GLY A 107 4.44 -11.67 -10.02
C GLY A 107 3.53 -11.26 -11.18
N SER A 108 2.47 -12.03 -11.39
CA SER A 108 1.53 -11.83 -12.49
C SER A 108 0.66 -10.58 -12.36
N ASP A 109 0.58 -9.99 -11.16
CA ASP A 109 -0.18 -8.79 -10.81
C ASP A 109 0.64 -7.49 -10.88
N ASN A 110 1.77 -7.53 -11.58
CA ASN A 110 2.67 -6.39 -11.71
C ASN A 110 1.98 -5.13 -12.23
N THR A 111 2.04 -4.07 -11.42
CA THR A 111 1.36 -2.80 -11.67
C THR A 111 2.37 -1.66 -11.60
N VAL A 112 2.42 -0.82 -12.63
CA VAL A 112 3.18 0.44 -12.57
C VAL A 112 2.41 1.42 -11.68
N VAL A 113 2.97 1.70 -10.50
CA VAL A 113 2.32 2.52 -9.47
C VAL A 113 2.81 3.96 -9.47
N PHE A 114 4.00 4.20 -10.03
CA PHE A 114 4.63 5.51 -10.12
C PHE A 114 5.45 5.62 -11.39
N ASN A 115 5.29 6.70 -12.15
CA ASN A 115 6.08 6.97 -13.36
C ASN A 115 6.20 8.49 -13.56
N GLN A 116 7.35 9.07 -13.17
CA GLN A 116 7.59 10.51 -13.30
C GLN A 116 9.03 10.81 -13.70
N ALA A 117 9.23 11.97 -14.34
CA ALA A 117 10.54 12.55 -14.61
C ALA A 117 10.89 13.61 -13.55
N ASN A 118 12.18 13.87 -13.35
CA ASN A 118 12.70 14.93 -12.49
C ASN A 118 12.14 14.89 -11.05
N VAL A 119 12.13 13.71 -10.43
CA VAL A 119 11.65 13.53 -9.05
C VAL A 119 12.63 14.15 -8.08
N THR A 120 12.17 15.09 -7.25
CA THR A 120 12.99 15.72 -6.22
C THR A 120 12.92 14.92 -4.92
N VAL A 121 14.07 14.44 -4.45
CA VAL A 121 14.17 13.73 -3.17
C VAL A 121 13.95 14.72 -2.04
N GLY A 122 13.09 14.38 -1.07
CA GLY A 122 12.73 15.31 0.00
C GLY A 122 11.54 16.23 -0.29
N ALA A 123 10.96 16.18 -1.51
CA ALA A 123 9.84 17.05 -1.86
C ALA A 123 8.54 16.73 -1.12
N ASN A 124 8.35 15.46 -0.78
CA ASN A 124 7.21 14.99 0.03
C ASN A 124 7.75 14.19 1.21
N SER A 125 7.08 14.30 2.35
CA SER A 125 7.36 13.53 3.56
C SER A 125 6.14 12.73 4.00
N SER A 126 6.39 11.66 4.76
CA SER A 126 5.39 10.88 5.47
C SER A 126 5.64 10.93 6.98
N SER A 127 4.73 10.31 7.74
CA SER A 127 4.82 10.25 9.20
C SER A 127 6.06 9.49 9.70
N GLY A 128 6.51 9.76 10.92
CA GLY A 128 7.60 9.00 11.56
C GLY A 128 9.01 9.37 11.07
N GLY A 129 9.18 10.54 10.45
CA GLY A 129 10.49 11.03 10.00
C GLY A 129 10.95 10.44 8.65
N PHE A 130 10.02 9.85 7.89
CA PHE A 130 10.26 9.43 6.51
C PHE A 130 10.13 10.65 5.60
N ASP A 131 11.25 11.19 5.14
CA ASP A 131 11.37 12.47 4.46
C ASP A 131 11.38 12.36 2.94
N PHE A 132 11.35 11.15 2.38
CA PHE A 132 11.20 10.93 0.95
C PHE A 132 10.01 10.00 0.67
N ALA A 133 8.83 10.61 0.50
CA ALA A 133 7.59 9.93 0.20
C ALA A 133 7.26 9.96 -1.30
N LEU A 134 6.77 8.84 -1.82
CA LEU A 134 6.41 8.62 -3.21
C LEU A 134 4.95 8.15 -3.27
N PRO A 135 3.98 9.08 -3.36
CA PRO A 135 2.58 8.73 -3.50
C PRO A 135 2.33 8.12 -4.89
N PHE A 136 1.62 7.01 -4.92
CA PHE A 136 1.32 6.27 -6.13
C PHE A 136 0.24 6.97 -6.94
N THR A 137 0.44 7.04 -8.26
CA THR A 137 -0.59 7.49 -9.20
C THR A 137 -1.63 6.40 -9.44
N THR A 138 -1.23 5.13 -9.27
CA THR A 138 -2.08 3.95 -9.36
C THR A 138 -1.86 3.11 -8.11
N PRO A 139 -2.79 3.11 -7.14
CA PRO A 139 -2.67 2.24 -5.98
C PRO A 139 -2.64 0.76 -6.37
N PHE A 140 -1.89 -0.03 -5.60
CA PHE A 140 -1.75 -1.47 -5.81
C PHE A 140 -2.60 -2.24 -4.79
N LEU A 141 -3.56 -3.05 -5.26
CA LEU A 141 -4.35 -3.91 -4.38
C LEU A 141 -3.51 -5.09 -3.89
N TYR A 142 -3.18 -5.11 -2.60
CA TYR A 142 -2.40 -6.19 -2.03
C TYR A 142 -3.28 -7.39 -1.67
N THR A 143 -3.07 -8.51 -2.35
CA THR A 143 -3.88 -9.74 -2.18
C THR A 143 -3.23 -10.79 -1.28
N GLY A 144 -2.13 -10.45 -0.60
CA GLY A 144 -1.32 -11.37 0.20
C GLY A 144 -0.10 -11.91 -0.57
N GLY A 145 0.75 -12.68 0.10
CA GLY A 145 2.03 -13.15 -0.44
C GLY A 145 3.17 -12.14 -0.25
N ASP A 146 4.40 -12.53 -0.60
CA ASP A 146 5.54 -11.63 -0.47
C ASP A 146 5.39 -10.46 -1.45
N LEU A 147 5.73 -9.25 -1.03
CA LEU A 147 5.55 -8.03 -1.82
C LEU A 147 6.87 -7.65 -2.49
N LEU A 148 6.87 -7.44 -3.81
CA LEU A 148 8.02 -6.97 -4.56
C LEU A 148 7.84 -5.51 -4.98
N ILE A 149 8.85 -4.69 -4.71
CA ILE A 149 8.99 -3.35 -5.30
C ILE A 149 10.11 -3.41 -6.34
N ASP A 150 9.79 -3.11 -7.60
CA ASP A 150 10.76 -2.97 -8.70
C ASP A 150 10.89 -1.50 -9.10
N VAL A 151 12.11 -1.02 -9.14
CA VAL A 151 12.48 0.38 -9.35
C VAL A 151 13.42 0.47 -10.52
N LEU A 152 13.05 1.26 -11.53
CA LEU A 152 13.94 1.72 -12.57
C LEU A 152 14.19 3.21 -12.31
N ALA A 153 15.35 3.50 -11.72
CA ALA A 153 15.78 4.85 -11.41
C ALA A 153 16.77 5.35 -12.46
N GLY A 154 16.54 6.56 -12.98
CA GLY A 154 17.50 7.30 -13.78
C GLY A 154 18.62 7.88 -12.91
N GLY A 155 19.58 8.55 -13.55
CA GLY A 155 20.66 9.22 -12.85
C GLY A 155 20.14 10.32 -11.93
N SER A 156 20.83 10.49 -10.79
CA SER A 156 20.51 11.53 -9.83
C SER A 156 21.63 12.58 -9.76
N SER A 157 21.27 13.81 -9.40
CA SER A 157 22.23 14.92 -9.25
C SER A 157 23.05 14.85 -7.95
N SER A 158 22.87 13.80 -7.12
CA SER A 158 23.65 13.52 -5.92
C SER A 158 23.99 12.03 -5.85
N ALA A 159 25.22 11.68 -5.45
CA ALA A 159 25.63 10.31 -5.19
C ALA A 159 26.04 10.06 -3.72
N ALA A 160 25.64 10.96 -2.82
CA ALA A 160 26.10 11.03 -1.43
C ALA A 160 24.97 11.05 -0.38
N THR A 161 23.74 10.76 -0.78
CA THR A 161 22.61 10.69 0.15
C THR A 161 22.27 9.24 0.46
N PHE A 162 22.28 8.89 1.74
CA PHE A 162 22.02 7.55 2.22
C PHE A 162 20.69 7.51 2.95
N PHE A 163 19.96 6.44 2.71
CA PHE A 163 18.67 6.15 3.31
C PHE A 163 18.83 5.04 4.33
N ARG A 164 17.94 5.04 5.33
CA ARG A 164 17.93 4.03 6.37
C ARG A 164 17.81 2.65 5.73
N ALA A 165 18.78 1.81 6.04
CA ALA A 165 18.91 0.48 5.50
C ALA A 165 19.22 -0.51 6.61
N ASN A 166 19.00 -1.77 6.30
CA ASN A 166 19.27 -2.91 7.13
C ASN A 166 20.59 -3.56 6.70
N GLY A 167 21.44 -3.89 7.68
CA GLY A 167 22.71 -4.57 7.43
C GLY A 167 22.57 -6.05 7.08
N SER A 168 21.52 -6.72 7.58
CA SER A 168 21.17 -8.12 7.31
C SER A 168 19.74 -8.40 7.79
N ALA A 169 18.80 -8.57 6.86
CA ALA A 169 17.40 -8.86 7.19
C ALA A 169 17.02 -10.28 6.77
N VAL A 170 16.26 -10.97 7.60
CA VAL A 170 15.65 -12.27 7.22
C VAL A 170 14.31 -12.10 6.50
N THR A 171 13.66 -10.95 6.64
CA THR A 171 12.32 -10.69 6.08
C THR A 171 12.35 -9.90 4.76
N THR A 172 13.53 -9.50 4.29
CA THR A 172 13.67 -8.77 3.03
C THR A 172 14.99 -9.12 2.34
N GLU A 173 14.97 -9.08 1.00
CA GLU A 173 16.14 -9.26 0.15
C GLU A 173 16.05 -8.27 -1.01
N ARG A 174 17.19 -7.87 -1.59
CA ARG A 174 17.22 -7.03 -2.79
C ARG A 174 17.99 -7.68 -3.93
N VAL A 175 17.67 -7.24 -5.15
CA VAL A 175 18.49 -7.46 -6.35
C VAL A 175 18.76 -6.08 -6.94
N TYR A 176 20.00 -5.80 -7.33
CA TYR A 176 20.35 -4.50 -7.91
C TYR A 176 21.34 -4.63 -9.06
N SER A 177 21.17 -3.76 -10.06
CA SER A 177 22.04 -3.74 -11.25
C SER A 177 23.33 -2.98 -10.97
N SER A 178 24.23 -2.99 -11.96
CA SER A 178 25.34 -2.05 -11.98
C SER A 178 24.82 -0.60 -12.07
N GLN A 179 25.56 0.32 -11.46
CA GLN A 179 25.28 1.75 -11.58
C GLN A 179 25.55 2.21 -13.02
N GLY A 180 24.66 3.04 -13.57
CA GLY A 180 24.65 3.44 -14.97
C GLY A 180 23.79 2.53 -15.87
N SER A 181 23.20 1.47 -15.33
CA SER A 181 22.58 0.41 -16.14
C SER A 181 21.13 0.09 -15.70
N PRO A 182 20.20 1.08 -15.72
CA PRO A 182 18.81 0.85 -15.32
C PRO A 182 18.04 -0.14 -16.23
N GLY A 183 18.60 -0.48 -17.39
CA GLY A 183 18.01 -1.46 -18.33
C GLY A 183 18.55 -2.89 -18.18
N ASP A 184 19.43 -3.16 -17.22
CA ASP A 184 20.01 -4.51 -17.06
C ASP A 184 18.91 -5.55 -16.78
N ALA A 185 19.03 -6.71 -17.44
CA ALA A 185 18.12 -7.85 -17.23
C ALA A 185 18.40 -8.61 -15.93
N GLY A 186 19.58 -8.42 -15.34
CA GLY A 186 19.98 -9.05 -14.09
C GLY A 186 20.89 -8.20 -13.22
N GLY A 187 21.17 -8.70 -12.02
CA GLY A 187 21.91 -7.98 -10.99
C GLY A 187 22.45 -8.90 -9.89
N THR A 188 22.82 -8.30 -8.77
CA THR A 188 23.34 -9.02 -7.59
C THR A 188 22.25 -9.14 -6.54
N ALA A 189 21.91 -10.38 -6.15
CA ALA A 189 20.99 -10.67 -5.04
C ALA A 189 21.74 -10.60 -3.70
N THR A 190 21.15 -9.95 -2.69
CA THR A 190 21.71 -9.87 -1.33
C THR A 190 20.68 -9.42 -0.30
N SER A 191 20.80 -9.94 0.93
CA SER A 191 20.03 -9.46 2.09
C SER A 191 20.67 -8.25 2.79
N ASN A 192 21.88 -7.85 2.38
CA ASN A 192 22.60 -6.74 3.01
C ASN A 192 22.29 -5.41 2.33
N GLY A 193 21.96 -4.36 3.08
CA GLY A 193 21.67 -3.03 2.54
C GLY A 193 20.27 -2.91 1.92
N THR A 194 19.33 -3.76 2.32
CA THR A 194 17.91 -3.59 2.01
C THR A 194 17.38 -2.32 2.67
N LEU A 195 16.51 -1.57 2.01
CA LEU A 195 16.00 -0.31 2.54
C LEU A 195 14.90 -0.55 3.57
N VAL A 196 14.95 0.17 4.69
CA VAL A 196 13.81 0.26 5.60
C VAL A 196 12.75 1.12 4.91
N THR A 197 11.56 0.56 4.74
CA THR A 197 10.51 1.18 3.92
C THR A 197 9.25 1.34 4.74
N GLN A 198 8.65 2.52 4.69
CA GLN A 198 7.28 2.70 5.17
C GLN A 198 6.32 2.45 4.02
N LEU A 199 5.35 1.57 4.24
CA LEU A 199 4.26 1.26 3.32
C LEU A 199 2.97 1.83 3.89
N ASN A 200 2.25 2.62 3.10
CA ASN A 200 0.97 3.18 3.50
C ASN A 200 -0.15 2.45 2.78
N PHE A 201 -1.08 1.91 3.56
CA PHE A 201 -2.25 1.23 3.04
C PHE A 201 -3.52 2.02 3.33
N THR A 202 -4.41 2.04 2.35
CA THR A 202 -5.76 2.56 2.49
C THR A 202 -6.78 1.45 2.21
N ALA A 203 -7.96 1.57 2.81
CA ALA A 203 -9.04 0.62 2.53
C ALA A 203 -9.31 0.58 1.02
N ALA A 204 -9.38 -0.63 0.45
CA ALA A 204 -9.82 -0.77 -0.93
C ALA A 204 -11.23 -0.18 -1.04
N GLY A 205 -11.41 0.78 -1.96
CA GLY A 205 -12.71 1.42 -2.14
C GLY A 205 -13.79 0.35 -2.34
N ALA A 206 -14.91 0.47 -1.63
CA ALA A 206 -16.05 -0.40 -1.87
C ALA A 206 -16.42 -0.33 -3.35
N PRO A 207 -16.81 -1.45 -4.00
CA PRO A 207 -17.29 -1.39 -5.37
C PRO A 207 -18.42 -0.37 -5.42
N GLU A 208 -18.29 0.63 -6.30
CA GLU A 208 -19.31 1.64 -6.50
C GLU A 208 -20.60 0.90 -6.84
N LEU A 209 -21.59 0.91 -5.93
CA LEU A 209 -22.92 0.46 -6.28
C LEU A 209 -23.41 1.46 -7.32
N HIS A 210 -23.27 1.12 -8.60
CA HIS A 210 -23.87 1.86 -9.69
C HIS A 210 -25.32 2.17 -9.28
N PRO A 211 -25.78 3.44 -9.33
CA PRO A 211 -27.15 3.81 -8.98
C PRO A 211 -28.25 3.09 -9.78
N GLY A 212 -27.90 2.26 -10.76
CA GLY A 212 -28.82 1.52 -11.62
C GLY A 212 -29.11 0.07 -11.23
N GLY A 213 -28.54 -0.48 -10.15
CA GLY A 213 -28.58 -1.95 -9.90
C GLY A 213 -29.45 -2.47 -8.76
N ALA A 214 -29.94 -1.62 -7.85
CA ALA A 214 -30.59 -2.09 -6.61
C ALA A 214 -32.10 -1.83 -6.60
N VAL A 215 -32.87 -2.61 -7.35
CA VAL A 215 -34.31 -2.78 -7.05
C VAL A 215 -34.42 -3.83 -5.95
N LEU A 216 -34.38 -3.38 -4.70
CA LEU A 216 -34.69 -4.18 -3.52
C LEU A 216 -36.15 -4.69 -3.57
N PRO A 217 -36.43 -6.00 -3.40
CA PRO A 217 -37.76 -6.48 -3.10
C PRO A 217 -37.97 -6.37 -1.59
N LEU A 218 -38.58 -5.28 -1.13
CA LEU A 218 -38.93 -5.13 0.28
C LEU A 218 -40.22 -4.31 0.42
N THR A 219 -41.38 -4.96 0.29
CA THR A 219 -42.63 -4.56 0.98
C THR A 219 -43.70 -5.67 0.87
N PHE A 220 -43.56 -6.76 1.63
CA PHE A 220 -44.71 -7.62 1.97
C PHE A 220 -44.73 -8.10 3.43
N ALA A 221 -44.10 -7.35 4.35
CA ALA A 221 -44.13 -7.66 5.79
C ALA A 221 -44.95 -6.67 6.64
N ALA A 222 -45.74 -5.79 6.03
CA ALA A 222 -46.53 -4.78 6.76
C ALA A 222 -48.06 -4.85 6.54
N LEU A 223 -48.58 -5.92 5.95
CA LEU A 223 -50.03 -6.08 5.71
C LEU A 223 -50.70 -7.21 6.54
N SER A 224 -50.05 -7.71 7.59
CA SER A 224 -50.61 -8.77 8.45
C SER A 224 -51.12 -8.29 9.81
N CYS A 225 -50.91 -7.03 10.21
CA CYS A 225 -51.38 -6.51 11.51
C CYS A 225 -52.67 -5.67 11.48
N LEU A 226 -53.30 -5.46 10.33
CA LEU A 226 -54.48 -4.57 10.21
C LEU A 226 -55.81 -5.26 9.85
N ILE A 227 -55.86 -6.58 9.72
CA ILE A 227 -57.11 -7.31 9.38
C ILE A 227 -57.74 -8.06 10.57
N PHE A 228 -57.06 -8.19 11.72
CA PHE A 228 -57.60 -8.96 12.87
C PHE A 228 -58.42 -8.18 13.90
N SER A 229 -58.64 -6.86 13.74
CA SER A 229 -59.42 -6.07 14.73
C SER A 229 -60.90 -5.88 14.40
N ARG A 230 -61.42 -6.47 13.31
CA ARG A 230 -62.85 -6.35 12.92
C ARG A 230 -63.61 -7.67 12.88
N ARG A 231 -63.52 -8.50 13.93
CA ARG A 231 -64.58 -9.47 14.24
C ARG A 231 -64.70 -9.70 15.75
N ARG A 232 -65.60 -8.95 16.39
CA ARG A 232 -66.45 -9.39 17.53
C ARG A 232 -67.29 -8.21 18.04
N ARG A 233 -68.56 -8.13 17.63
CA ARG A 233 -69.69 -7.87 18.53
C ARG A 233 -70.92 -8.59 17.96
N ILE A 234 -71.36 -9.62 18.70
CA ILE A 234 -72.70 -10.21 18.63
C ILE A 234 -73.53 -9.54 19.74
N SER A 235 -74.83 -9.45 19.46
CA SER A 235 -75.97 -8.84 20.16
C SER A 235 -76.06 -8.97 21.68
N TYR A 236 -76.75 -8.00 22.29
CA TYR A 236 -78.03 -8.21 22.99
C TYR A 236 -78.99 -7.10 22.56
#